data_AF-A0A519TVN9-F1
#
_entry.id   AF-A0A519TVN9-F1
#
_cell.length_a   1.000
_cell.length_b   1.000
_cell.length_c   1.000
_cell.angle_alpha   90.00
_cell.angle_beta   90.00
_cell.angle_gamma   90.00
#
_symmetry.space_group_name_H-M   'P 1'
#
loop_
_entity.id
_entity.type
_entity.pdbx_description
1 polymer ?
#
loop_
_entity_poly.entity_id
_entity_poly.type
_entity_poly.pdbx_seq_one_letter_code
_entity_poly.pdbx_strand_id
1 'polypeptide(L)'
;MNNDIILKAIEDGNERGFLDKLRNYPIDDFNNQLKNLLKILLVLIEKSKDHISPQQYFYKVIVKILPQIVSEKALEKEFVSIIKENSIPNYVYTSQIIRQLIIAIIDHEIDVSKYREGLVTFEDIKSFKHELISINVSFLEIAIYNGFNHDDITWLFYNSVINLERERKIILAPEAIEVFRKYLLKDPEDYLKGFIRPLYSGGINKNFPEYFLHVAEPFHAQIFDDNDFSITDFFKNAKGLGIDENLVNDVESFYFKVIDKKSIDGNKSLLLSDNGSYEGLVLKSTGHRNIRPELTN
;
A
#
# COMPACT_ATOMS: atom_id res chain seq x y z
N MET A 1 24.81 10.52 8.07
CA MET A 1 24.99 11.51 6.99
C MET A 1 23.86 12.52 7.07
N ASN A 2 24.11 13.81 6.92
CA ASN A 2 23.09 14.86 7.06
C ASN A 2 22.32 15.06 5.74
N ASN A 3 20.98 15.09 5.79
CA ASN A 3 20.11 15.34 4.64
C ASN A 3 20.42 16.68 3.95
N ASP A 4 20.83 17.71 4.70
CA ASP A 4 21.19 19.02 4.14
C ASP A 4 22.36 18.94 3.14
N ILE A 5 23.29 18.01 3.38
CA ILE A 5 24.44 17.78 2.49
C ILE A 5 23.97 17.16 1.17
N ILE A 6 23.00 16.25 1.24
CA ILE A 6 22.43 15.57 0.08
C ILE A 6 21.59 16.56 -0.74
N LEU A 7 20.75 17.36 -0.08
CA LEU A 7 19.92 18.39 -0.73
C LEU A 7 20.79 19.42 -1.45
N LYS A 8 21.85 19.91 -0.81
CA LYS A 8 22.79 20.84 -1.44
C LYS A 8 23.46 20.23 -2.68
N ALA A 9 23.85 18.95 -2.61
CA ALA A 9 24.44 18.27 -3.77
C ALA A 9 23.46 18.11 -4.94
N ILE A 10 22.16 17.97 -4.68
CA ILE A 10 21.09 17.96 -5.70
C ILE A 10 20.96 19.34 -6.33
N GLU A 11 20.88 20.39 -5.52
CA GLU A 11 20.80 21.79 -5.97
C GLU A 11 21.99 22.17 -6.86
N ASP A 12 23.18 21.67 -6.50
CA ASP A 12 24.43 21.85 -7.25
C ASP A 12 24.50 21.01 -8.56
N GLY A 13 23.47 20.21 -8.86
CA GLY A 13 23.38 19.40 -10.09
C GLY A 13 24.25 18.14 -10.11
N ASN A 14 24.77 17.71 -8.96
CA ASN A 14 25.68 16.56 -8.86
C ASN A 14 24.97 15.19 -8.93
N GLU A 15 23.64 15.18 -8.97
CA GLU A 15 22.82 13.97 -8.99
C GLU A 15 23.21 13.00 -10.12
N ARG A 16 23.31 13.49 -11.35
CA ARG A 16 23.58 12.64 -12.50
C ARG A 16 24.93 11.91 -12.37
N GLY A 17 25.96 12.62 -11.91
CA GLY A 17 27.28 12.05 -11.68
C GLY A 17 27.28 11.02 -10.53
N PHE A 18 26.42 11.20 -9.53
CA PHE A 18 26.20 10.20 -8.48
C PHE A 18 25.52 8.94 -9.04
N LEU A 19 24.41 9.08 -9.77
CA LEU A 19 23.70 7.95 -10.38
C LEU A 19 24.56 7.18 -11.40
N ASP A 20 25.41 7.87 -12.16
CA ASP A 20 26.35 7.24 -13.09
C ASP A 20 27.40 6.39 -12.34
N LYS A 21 27.88 6.84 -11.17
CA LYS A 21 28.79 6.05 -10.32
C LYS A 21 28.10 4.82 -9.73
N LEU A 22 26.81 4.90 -9.40
CA LEU A 22 26.03 3.76 -8.90
C LEU A 22 25.85 2.63 -9.92
N ARG A 23 26.00 2.93 -11.20
CA ARG A 23 25.93 1.92 -12.27
C ARG A 23 26.88 0.75 -12.00
N ASN A 24 28.12 1.08 -11.61
CA ASN A 24 29.21 0.11 -11.42
C ASN A 24 29.58 -0.10 -9.95
N TYR A 25 28.82 0.47 -9.01
CA TYR A 25 29.11 0.33 -7.59
C TYR A 25 28.84 -1.13 -7.14
N PRO A 26 29.84 -1.80 -6.51
CA PRO A 26 29.65 -3.13 -5.96
C PRO A 26 28.73 -3.08 -4.74
N ILE A 27 27.76 -3.99 -4.68
CA ILE A 27 26.78 -4.07 -3.60
C ILE A 27 26.89 -5.48 -3.08
N ASP A 28 27.80 -5.64 -2.11
CA ASP A 28 28.26 -6.95 -1.67
C ASP A 28 27.87 -7.24 -0.21
N ASP A 29 27.62 -6.22 0.62
CA ASP A 29 27.29 -6.36 2.06
C ASP A 29 26.37 -5.25 2.59
N PHE A 30 25.46 -5.57 3.53
CA PHE A 30 24.62 -4.63 4.30
C PHE A 30 25.39 -3.81 5.36
N ASN A 31 26.41 -3.08 4.91
CA ASN A 31 27.31 -2.28 5.75
C ASN A 31 26.93 -0.78 5.79
N ASN A 32 27.67 0.03 6.57
CA ASN A 32 27.41 1.46 6.71
C ASN A 32 27.43 2.26 5.39
N GLN A 33 28.22 1.83 4.39
CA GLN A 33 28.25 2.49 3.09
C GLN A 33 26.93 2.27 2.34
N LEU A 34 26.42 1.04 2.37
CA LEU A 34 25.15 0.71 1.75
C LEU A 34 23.95 1.36 2.48
N LYS A 35 24.01 1.43 3.82
CA LYS A 35 23.03 2.19 4.62
C LYS A 35 23.00 3.65 4.19
N ASN A 36 24.17 4.28 4.01
CA ASN A 36 24.25 5.65 3.51
C ASN A 36 23.75 5.78 2.06
N LEU A 37 24.00 4.79 1.21
CA LEU A 37 23.48 4.75 -0.16
C LEU A 37 21.96 4.70 -0.20
N LEU A 38 21.33 3.84 0.61
CA LEU A 38 19.88 3.78 0.77
C LEU A 38 19.31 5.14 1.18
N LYS A 39 19.93 5.82 2.15
CA LYS A 39 19.52 7.16 2.59
C LYS A 39 19.58 8.19 1.47
N ILE A 40 20.65 8.20 0.67
CA ILE A 40 20.77 9.10 -0.48
C ILE A 40 19.68 8.81 -1.51
N LEU A 41 19.47 7.54 -1.86
CA LEU A 41 18.49 7.15 -2.86
C LEU A 41 17.06 7.51 -2.44
N LEU A 42 16.70 7.35 -1.17
CA LEU A 42 15.41 7.78 -0.64
C LEU A 42 15.20 9.29 -0.78
N VAL A 43 16.20 10.10 -0.43
CA VAL A 43 16.14 11.56 -0.61
C VAL A 43 16.04 11.94 -2.09
N LEU A 44 16.78 11.25 -2.97
CA LEU A 44 16.73 11.49 -4.41
C LEU A 44 15.37 11.13 -5.03
N ILE A 45 14.77 10.02 -4.62
CA ILE A 45 13.41 9.65 -5.06
C ILE A 45 12.41 10.78 -4.76
N GLU A 46 12.54 11.44 -3.61
CA GLU A 46 11.63 12.49 -3.18
C GLU A 46 11.88 13.85 -3.85
N LYS A 47 13.15 14.17 -4.11
CA LYS A 47 13.56 15.56 -4.42
C LYS A 47 14.12 15.73 -5.83
N SER A 48 14.45 14.64 -6.52
CA SER A 48 14.92 14.70 -7.91
C SER A 48 13.81 15.11 -8.87
N LYS A 49 14.21 15.82 -9.94
CA LYS A 49 13.34 16.07 -11.10
C LYS A 49 13.08 14.81 -11.92
N ASP A 50 14.03 13.88 -11.94
CA ASP A 50 13.94 12.57 -12.59
C ASP A 50 13.80 11.48 -11.54
N HIS A 51 12.58 11.28 -11.02
CA HIS A 51 12.29 10.27 -10.00
C HIS A 51 12.51 8.82 -10.49
N ILE A 52 12.49 8.58 -11.80
CA ILE A 52 12.57 7.23 -12.39
C ILE A 52 13.96 6.62 -12.16
N SER A 53 15.02 7.39 -12.42
CA SER A 53 16.39 6.87 -12.32
C SER A 53 16.80 6.50 -10.88
N PRO A 54 16.64 7.35 -9.85
CA PRO A 54 16.87 7.00 -8.45
C PRO A 54 16.03 5.80 -7.99
N GLN A 55 14.77 5.71 -8.41
CA GLN A 55 13.90 4.59 -8.07
C GLN A 55 14.43 3.27 -8.66
N GLN A 56 14.91 3.27 -9.90
CA GLN A 56 15.56 2.10 -10.52
C GLN A 56 16.81 1.65 -9.76
N TYR A 57 17.65 2.59 -9.31
CA TYR A 57 18.83 2.26 -8.50
C TYR A 57 18.46 1.77 -7.10
N PHE A 58 17.40 2.33 -6.51
CA PHE A 58 16.87 1.86 -5.24
C PHE A 58 16.34 0.42 -5.34
N TYR A 59 15.61 0.07 -6.41
CA TYR A 59 15.22 -1.31 -6.70
C TYR A 59 16.44 -2.24 -6.82
N LYS A 60 17.44 -1.85 -7.62
CA LYS A 60 18.69 -2.61 -7.78
C LYS A 60 19.35 -2.87 -6.43
N VAL A 61 19.43 -1.83 -5.60
CA VAL A 61 20.00 -1.93 -4.25
C VAL A 61 19.20 -2.90 -3.42
N ILE A 62 17.87 -2.74 -3.30
CA ILE A 62 17.00 -3.65 -2.54
C ILE A 62 17.24 -5.09 -2.97
N VAL A 63 17.14 -5.40 -4.28
CA VAL A 63 17.27 -6.79 -4.73
C VAL A 63 18.62 -7.40 -4.38
N LYS A 64 19.71 -6.65 -4.55
CA LYS A 64 21.04 -7.18 -4.24
C LYS A 64 21.25 -7.47 -2.75
N ILE A 65 20.52 -6.79 -1.88
CA ILE A 65 20.74 -6.85 -0.42
C ILE A 65 19.71 -7.72 0.27
N LEU A 66 18.57 -8.00 -0.39
CA LEU A 66 17.52 -8.90 0.08
C LEU A 66 18.07 -10.20 0.67
N PRO A 67 18.91 -11.00 -0.02
CA PRO A 67 19.41 -12.26 0.53
C PRO A 67 20.09 -12.15 1.90
N GLN A 68 20.71 -11.01 2.21
CA GLN A 68 21.34 -10.76 3.52
C GLN A 68 20.36 -10.22 4.55
N ILE A 69 19.47 -9.32 4.13
CA ILE A 69 18.44 -8.74 5.02
C ILE A 69 17.53 -9.87 5.56
N VAL A 70 17.23 -10.85 4.73
CA VAL A 70 16.26 -11.91 5.02
C VAL A 70 16.90 -13.09 5.76
N SER A 71 18.23 -13.25 5.66
CA SER A 71 18.96 -14.26 6.43
C SER A 71 19.05 -13.90 7.92
N GLU A 72 18.85 -12.63 8.29
CA GLU A 72 18.99 -12.16 9.67
C GLU A 72 17.88 -11.19 10.07
N LYS A 73 16.98 -11.61 10.97
CA LYS A 73 15.85 -10.80 11.48
C LYS A 73 16.28 -9.44 12.08
N ALA A 74 17.51 -9.32 12.56
CA ALA A 74 18.05 -8.04 13.04
C ALA A 74 18.31 -7.06 11.90
N LEU A 75 18.81 -7.54 10.75
CA LEU A 75 19.09 -6.72 9.56
C LEU A 75 17.79 -6.28 8.88
N GLU A 76 16.77 -7.12 8.88
CA GLU A 76 15.40 -6.74 8.46
C GLU A 76 14.89 -5.53 9.24
N LYS A 77 14.95 -5.58 10.58
CA LYS A 77 14.52 -4.45 11.43
C LYS A 77 15.35 -3.19 11.17
N GLU A 78 16.66 -3.33 11.00
CA GLU A 78 17.54 -2.20 10.72
C GLU A 78 17.26 -1.57 9.35
N PHE A 79 17.06 -2.38 8.32
CA PHE A 79 16.62 -1.92 6.99
C PHE A 79 15.32 -1.14 7.10
N VAL A 80 14.32 -1.72 7.77
CA VAL A 80 13.02 -1.07 7.99
C VAL A 80 13.16 0.28 8.70
N SER A 81 14.03 0.37 9.72
CA SER A 81 14.30 1.64 10.43
C SER A 81 14.94 2.69 9.53
N ILE A 82 15.90 2.30 8.67
CA ILE A 82 16.56 3.22 7.75
C ILE A 82 15.56 3.81 6.76
N ILE A 83 14.69 2.98 6.19
CA ILE A 83 13.63 3.45 5.30
C ILE A 83 12.76 4.46 6.05
N LYS A 84 12.29 4.13 7.26
CA LYS A 84 11.45 5.02 8.08
C LYS A 84 12.11 6.38 8.35
N GLU A 85 13.34 6.38 8.83
CA GLU A 85 14.02 7.61 9.29
C GLU A 85 14.34 8.61 8.17
N ASN A 86 14.43 8.14 6.93
CA ASN A 86 14.95 8.92 5.80
C ASN A 86 13.94 9.09 4.67
N SER A 87 12.67 8.76 4.94
CA SER A 87 11.56 8.88 3.98
C SER A 87 10.44 9.70 4.63
N ILE A 88 10.49 11.02 4.50
CA ILE A 88 9.48 11.93 5.05
C ILE A 88 8.54 12.28 3.89
N PRO A 89 7.78 11.33 3.31
CA PRO A 89 6.74 10.50 3.96
C PRO A 89 6.61 9.06 3.36
N ASN A 90 7.71 8.42 2.97
CA ASN A 90 7.72 7.36 1.95
C ASN A 90 7.90 5.90 2.45
N TYR A 91 7.49 5.61 3.69
CA TYR A 91 7.40 4.24 4.20
C TYR A 91 6.40 3.40 3.40
N VAL A 92 5.22 3.98 3.13
CA VAL A 92 4.19 3.42 2.25
C VAL A 92 4.70 3.24 0.83
N TYR A 93 5.49 4.19 0.32
CA TYR A 93 6.04 4.13 -1.04
C TYR A 93 7.04 2.99 -1.22
N THR A 94 7.91 2.77 -0.23
CA THR A 94 8.82 1.61 -0.25
C THR A 94 8.05 0.29 -0.21
N SER A 95 6.98 0.24 0.59
CA SER A 95 6.09 -0.92 0.62
C SER A 95 5.36 -1.14 -0.73
N GLN A 96 4.95 -0.06 -1.40
CA GLN A 96 4.33 -0.09 -2.73
C GLN A 96 5.32 -0.59 -3.80
N ILE A 97 6.57 -0.14 -3.73
CA ILE A 97 7.71 -0.62 -4.53
C ILE A 97 7.85 -2.14 -4.38
N ILE A 98 7.87 -2.64 -3.15
CA ILE A 98 7.98 -4.08 -2.87
C ILE A 98 6.77 -4.84 -3.42
N ARG A 99 5.56 -4.29 -3.28
CA ARG A 99 4.35 -4.86 -3.88
C ARG A 99 4.46 -4.97 -5.40
N GLN A 100 4.98 -3.95 -6.07
CA GLN A 100 5.15 -3.99 -7.54
C GLN A 100 6.09 -5.11 -7.96
N LEU A 101 7.18 -5.34 -7.21
CA LEU A 101 8.06 -6.48 -7.45
C LEU A 101 7.32 -7.81 -7.29
N ILE A 102 6.54 -7.99 -6.22
CA ILE A 102 5.77 -9.21 -5.99
C ILE A 102 4.75 -9.45 -7.11
N ILE A 103 4.00 -8.42 -7.53
CA ILE A 103 3.04 -8.51 -8.64
C ILE A 103 3.73 -8.89 -9.94
N ALA A 104 4.87 -8.28 -10.24
CA ALA A 104 5.59 -8.56 -11.47
C ALA A 104 6.17 -10.00 -11.49
N ILE A 105 6.53 -10.55 -10.32
CA ILE A 105 6.85 -11.98 -10.16
C ILE A 105 5.62 -12.86 -10.46
N ILE A 106 4.44 -12.48 -9.93
CA ILE A 106 3.18 -13.23 -10.09
C ILE A 106 2.72 -13.26 -11.55
N ASP A 107 2.70 -12.11 -12.22
CA ASP A 107 2.19 -11.98 -13.58
C ASP A 107 3.13 -12.61 -14.63
N HIS A 108 4.34 -13.04 -14.23
CA HIS A 108 5.43 -13.42 -15.14
C HIS A 108 5.77 -12.31 -16.17
N GLU A 109 5.26 -11.11 -15.95
CA GLU A 109 5.48 -9.89 -16.70
C GLU A 109 6.38 -8.98 -15.87
N ILE A 110 7.68 -9.25 -15.86
CA ILE A 110 8.59 -8.12 -15.74
C ILE A 110 8.87 -7.69 -17.17
N ASP A 111 8.49 -6.46 -17.52
CA ASP A 111 9.15 -5.77 -18.62
C ASP A 111 10.59 -5.47 -18.17
N VAL A 112 11.41 -6.53 -18.12
CA VAL A 112 12.81 -6.48 -17.68
C VAL A 112 13.62 -5.60 -18.62
N SER A 113 13.10 -5.28 -19.82
CA SER A 113 13.73 -4.34 -20.75
C SER A 113 13.79 -2.90 -20.22
N LYS A 114 12.94 -2.54 -19.23
CA LYS A 114 13.04 -1.27 -18.49
C LYS A 114 14.11 -1.28 -17.41
N TYR A 115 14.59 -2.45 -17.03
CA TYR A 115 15.67 -2.64 -16.07
C TYR A 115 16.94 -2.80 -16.92
N ARG A 116 17.88 -1.86 -16.81
CA ARG A 116 19.09 -1.89 -17.65
C ARG A 116 19.73 -3.28 -17.60
N GLU A 117 19.89 -3.88 -18.78
CA GLU A 117 20.42 -5.22 -19.01
C GLU A 117 21.57 -5.57 -18.05
N GLY A 118 21.47 -6.74 -17.41
CA GLY A 118 22.62 -7.48 -16.88
C GLY A 118 22.98 -7.30 -15.40
N LEU A 119 22.11 -6.77 -14.54
CA LEU A 119 22.45 -6.57 -13.11
C LEU A 119 21.67 -7.44 -12.11
N VAL A 120 20.48 -7.90 -12.47
CA VAL A 120 19.58 -8.75 -11.68
C VAL A 120 18.63 -9.44 -12.67
N THR A 121 18.46 -10.76 -12.61
CA THR A 121 17.50 -11.48 -13.47
C THR A 121 16.14 -11.62 -12.80
N PHE A 122 15.10 -11.88 -13.60
CA PHE A 122 13.76 -12.25 -13.10
C PHE A 122 13.84 -13.43 -12.13
N GLU A 123 14.64 -14.44 -12.46
CA GLU A 123 14.80 -15.64 -11.64
C GLU A 123 15.47 -15.33 -10.29
N ASP A 124 16.41 -14.39 -10.24
CA ASP A 124 17.04 -13.96 -8.98
C ASP A 124 16.03 -13.30 -8.04
N ILE A 125 15.09 -12.49 -8.56
CA ILE A 125 14.08 -11.81 -7.75
C ILE A 125 12.98 -12.79 -7.31
N LYS A 126 12.61 -13.71 -8.21
CA LYS A 126 11.55 -14.69 -7.97
C LYS A 126 11.84 -15.56 -6.75
N SER A 127 13.10 -15.94 -6.51
CA SER A 127 13.48 -16.71 -5.33
C SER A 127 13.27 -15.96 -4.01
N PHE A 128 13.11 -14.63 -4.03
CA PHE A 128 12.89 -13.79 -2.84
C PHE A 128 11.43 -13.35 -2.65
N LYS A 129 10.47 -13.97 -3.35
CA LYS A 129 9.05 -13.55 -3.28
C LYS A 129 8.52 -13.60 -1.84
N HIS A 130 8.81 -14.67 -1.11
CA HIS A 130 8.31 -14.85 0.27
C HIS A 130 8.90 -13.83 1.24
N GLU A 131 10.16 -13.48 1.03
CA GLU A 131 10.90 -12.50 1.80
C GLU A 131 10.40 -11.08 1.55
N LEU A 132 10.12 -10.74 0.29
CA LEU A 132 9.49 -9.47 -0.07
C LEU A 132 8.11 -9.33 0.59
N ILE A 133 7.33 -10.40 0.63
CA ILE A 133 6.04 -10.43 1.35
C ILE A 133 6.27 -10.19 2.84
N SER A 134 7.22 -10.91 3.45
CA SER A 134 7.56 -10.77 4.87
C SER A 134 7.94 -9.34 5.24
N ILE A 135 8.75 -8.66 4.40
CA ILE A 135 9.12 -7.25 4.64
C ILE A 135 7.89 -6.33 4.66
N ASN A 136 6.93 -6.53 3.74
CA ASN A 136 5.69 -5.74 3.74
C ASN A 136 4.82 -6.01 4.96
N VAL A 137 4.75 -7.25 5.44
CA VAL A 137 4.07 -7.59 6.70
C VAL A 137 4.77 -6.91 7.88
N SER A 138 6.10 -6.97 7.95
CA SER A 138 6.90 -6.29 8.98
C SER A 138 6.68 -4.78 8.96
N PHE A 139 6.50 -4.19 7.77
CA PHE A 139 6.18 -2.76 7.68
C PHE A 139 4.83 -2.44 8.36
N LEU A 140 3.81 -3.24 8.08
CA LEU A 140 2.49 -3.09 8.69
C LEU A 140 2.56 -3.25 10.23
N GLU A 141 3.24 -4.29 10.72
CA GLU A 141 3.40 -4.54 12.16
C GLU A 141 4.04 -3.35 12.89
N ILE A 142 5.11 -2.80 12.31
CA ILE A 142 5.85 -1.68 12.90
C ILE A 142 5.02 -0.39 12.86
N ALA A 143 4.22 -0.16 11.82
CA ALA A 143 3.31 0.97 11.75
C ALA A 143 2.25 0.92 12.86
N ILE A 144 1.61 -0.23 13.05
CA ILE A 144 0.59 -0.46 14.10
C ILE A 144 1.20 -0.34 15.50
N TYR A 145 2.39 -0.90 15.71
CA TYR A 145 3.09 -0.81 17.00
C TYR A 145 3.36 0.65 17.38
N ASN A 146 3.80 1.45 16.41
CA ASN A 146 4.16 2.85 16.61
C ASN A 146 2.97 3.83 16.59
N GLY A 147 1.74 3.36 16.38
CA GLY A 147 0.55 4.21 16.36
C GLY A 147 0.50 5.15 15.15
N PHE A 148 0.81 4.63 13.96
CA PHE A 148 0.62 5.36 12.71
C PHE A 148 -0.87 5.64 12.50
N ASN A 149 -1.19 6.63 11.67
CA ASN A 149 -2.59 6.92 11.35
C ASN A 149 -3.21 5.77 10.54
N HIS A 150 -4.54 5.69 10.57
CA HIS A 150 -5.33 4.72 9.82
C HIS A 150 -4.92 4.58 8.35
N ASP A 151 -4.76 5.72 7.65
CA ASP A 151 -4.45 5.76 6.22
C ASP A 151 -3.16 5.00 5.89
N ASP A 152 -2.08 5.30 6.62
CA ASP A 152 -0.79 4.66 6.43
C ASP A 152 -0.86 3.17 6.72
N ILE A 153 -1.56 2.77 7.78
CA ILE A 153 -1.77 1.36 8.15
C ILE A 153 -2.52 0.63 7.03
N THR A 154 -3.62 1.21 6.51
CA THR A 154 -4.41 0.62 5.44
C THR A 154 -3.64 0.54 4.11
N TRP A 155 -2.82 1.54 3.78
CA TRP A 155 -1.97 1.50 2.61
C TRP A 155 -0.91 0.39 2.68
N LEU A 156 -0.27 0.22 3.84
CA LEU A 156 0.68 -0.87 4.07
C LEU A 156 0.00 -2.23 3.98
N PHE A 157 -1.22 -2.33 4.52
CA PHE A 157 -2.02 -3.54 4.42
C PHE A 157 -2.30 -3.93 2.96
N TYR A 158 -2.69 -2.98 2.09
CA TYR A 158 -2.89 -3.23 0.66
C TYR A 158 -1.62 -3.62 -0.10
N ASN A 159 -0.45 -3.32 0.46
CA ASN A 159 0.83 -3.66 -0.14
C ASN A 159 1.29 -5.09 0.17
N SER A 160 0.70 -5.75 1.18
CA SER A 160 1.05 -7.11 1.60
C SER A 160 0.41 -8.20 0.73
N VAL A 161 0.63 -8.13 -0.58
CA VAL A 161 0.06 -9.05 -1.59
C VAL A 161 0.87 -10.33 -1.67
N ILE A 162 0.21 -11.49 -1.71
CA ILE A 162 0.85 -12.80 -1.95
C ILE A 162 0.52 -13.37 -3.35
N ASN A 163 -0.66 -13.06 -3.88
CA ASN A 163 -1.11 -13.61 -5.16
C ASN A 163 -2.14 -12.70 -5.86
N LEU A 164 -2.41 -13.01 -7.13
CA LEU A 164 -3.53 -12.48 -7.89
C LEU A 164 -4.43 -13.64 -8.32
N GLU A 165 -5.72 -13.55 -8.00
CA GLU A 165 -6.76 -14.46 -8.48
C GLU A 165 -7.19 -14.10 -9.92
N ARG A 166 -8.17 -14.84 -10.45
CA ARG A 166 -8.83 -14.50 -11.72
C ARG A 166 -9.28 -13.05 -11.71
N GLU A 167 -9.27 -12.41 -12.88
CA GLU A 167 -9.66 -11.00 -13.05
C GLU A 167 -8.79 -10.00 -12.28
N ARG A 168 -7.55 -10.40 -11.90
CA ARG A 168 -6.60 -9.59 -11.11
C ARG A 168 -7.10 -9.22 -9.71
N LYS A 169 -7.97 -10.05 -9.13
CA LYS A 169 -8.39 -9.90 -7.74
C LYS A 169 -7.19 -10.11 -6.81
N ILE A 170 -6.87 -9.11 -5.98
CA ILE A 170 -5.68 -9.12 -5.12
C ILE A 170 -5.90 -10.05 -3.92
N ILE A 171 -4.93 -10.93 -3.66
CA ILE A 171 -4.90 -11.80 -2.48
C ILE A 171 -3.78 -11.34 -1.54
N LEU A 172 -4.14 -11.07 -0.29
CA LEU A 172 -3.22 -10.63 0.75
C LEU A 172 -2.55 -11.81 1.46
N ALA A 173 -1.37 -11.56 2.01
CA ALA A 173 -0.69 -12.51 2.87
C ALA A 173 -1.53 -12.79 4.13
N PRO A 174 -1.75 -14.07 4.53
CA PRO A 174 -2.50 -14.41 5.74
C PRO A 174 -1.97 -13.70 6.99
N GLU A 175 -0.65 -13.58 7.11
CA GLU A 175 0.01 -12.90 8.22
C GLU A 175 -0.35 -11.40 8.27
N ALA A 176 -0.51 -10.75 7.11
CA ALA A 176 -0.96 -9.35 7.05
C ALA A 176 -2.41 -9.20 7.52
N ILE A 177 -3.28 -10.16 7.17
CA ILE A 177 -4.68 -10.20 7.61
C ILE A 177 -4.72 -10.30 9.14
N GLU A 178 -3.95 -11.23 9.72
CA GLU A 178 -3.87 -11.39 11.18
C GLU A 178 -3.33 -10.15 11.90
N VAL A 179 -2.29 -9.52 11.34
CA VAL A 179 -1.73 -8.27 11.87
C VAL A 179 -2.76 -7.13 11.80
N PHE A 180 -3.50 -7.03 10.69
CA PHE A 180 -4.54 -6.00 10.54
C PHE A 180 -5.73 -6.24 11.47
N ARG A 181 -6.19 -7.50 11.63
CA ARG A 181 -7.22 -7.89 12.61
C ARG A 181 -6.82 -7.50 14.04
N LYS A 182 -5.55 -7.66 14.41
CA LYS A 182 -5.03 -7.18 15.72
C LYS A 182 -5.11 -5.67 15.86
N TYR A 183 -4.88 -4.90 14.78
CA TYR A 183 -5.09 -3.46 14.79
C TYR A 183 -6.56 -3.10 15.00
N LEU A 184 -7.49 -3.76 14.31
CA LEU A 184 -8.93 -3.55 14.50
C LEU A 184 -9.38 -3.77 15.94
N LEU A 185 -8.82 -4.76 16.62
CA LEU A 185 -9.11 -5.05 18.02
C LEU A 185 -8.42 -4.09 19.00
N LYS A 186 -7.25 -3.56 18.62
CA LYS A 186 -6.48 -2.61 19.45
C LYS A 186 -7.08 -1.21 19.41
N ASP A 187 -7.48 -0.73 18.24
CA ASP A 187 -8.04 0.60 18.03
C ASP A 187 -9.24 0.57 17.06
N PRO A 188 -10.37 -0.02 17.51
CA PRO A 188 -11.59 -0.10 16.71
C PRO A 188 -12.17 1.27 16.35
N GLU A 189 -11.99 2.29 17.21
CA GLU A 189 -12.54 3.63 16.96
C GLU A 189 -11.81 4.31 15.80
N ASP A 190 -10.47 4.23 15.73
CA ASP A 190 -9.68 4.74 14.60
C ASP A 190 -10.10 4.08 13.27
N TYR A 191 -10.27 2.76 13.28
CA TYR A 191 -10.78 2.04 12.10
C TYR A 191 -12.19 2.48 11.69
N LEU A 192 -13.12 2.59 12.64
CA LEU A 192 -14.51 2.99 12.36
C LEU A 192 -14.59 4.42 11.82
N LYS A 193 -13.79 5.34 12.36
CA LYS A 193 -13.68 6.72 11.83
C LYS A 193 -13.11 6.75 10.43
N GLY A 194 -12.17 5.85 10.13
CA GLY A 194 -11.59 5.68 8.80
C GLY A 194 -12.44 4.89 7.81
N PHE A 195 -13.48 4.17 8.29
CA PHE A 195 -14.22 3.18 7.51
C PHE A 195 -14.94 3.75 6.29
N ILE A 196 -15.44 4.99 6.38
CA ILE A 196 -16.16 5.67 5.30
C ILE A 196 -15.35 6.90 4.88
N ARG A 197 -15.06 7.04 3.58
CA ARG A 197 -14.41 8.24 3.05
C ARG A 197 -15.32 9.08 2.16
N PRO A 198 -15.39 10.41 2.36
CA PRO A 198 -15.95 11.30 1.37
C PRO A 198 -14.97 11.46 0.20
N LEU A 199 -15.42 11.10 -1.00
CA LEU A 199 -14.82 11.44 -2.27
C LEU A 199 -15.57 12.65 -2.83
N TYR A 200 -14.87 13.77 -2.99
CA TYR A 200 -15.35 14.89 -3.77
C TYR A 200 -14.97 14.62 -5.22
N SER A 201 -15.68 13.73 -5.89
CA SER A 201 -15.49 13.55 -7.32
C SER A 201 -15.88 14.87 -7.98
N GLY A 202 -14.98 15.50 -8.73
CA GLY A 202 -15.28 16.73 -9.47
C GLY A 202 -16.32 16.55 -10.59
N GLY A 203 -17.11 15.46 -10.56
CA GLY A 203 -18.15 15.07 -11.51
C GLY A 203 -19.49 15.77 -11.28
N ILE A 204 -20.58 15.12 -11.67
CA ILE A 204 -21.93 15.72 -11.79
C ILE A 204 -22.44 16.30 -10.45
N ASN A 205 -21.97 15.78 -9.32
CA ASN A 205 -22.37 16.20 -7.97
C ASN A 205 -21.28 17.02 -7.26
N LYS A 206 -20.82 18.12 -7.87
CA LYS A 206 -19.76 19.00 -7.30
C LYS A 206 -20.04 19.55 -5.89
N ASN A 207 -21.29 19.46 -5.42
CA ASN A 207 -21.73 20.00 -4.13
C ASN A 207 -22.03 18.93 -3.08
N PHE A 208 -21.83 17.63 -3.37
CA PHE A 208 -22.15 16.56 -2.43
C PHE A 208 -20.95 15.63 -2.23
N PRO A 209 -20.58 15.28 -0.98
CA PRO A 209 -19.60 14.24 -0.72
C PRO A 209 -20.15 12.88 -1.15
N GLU A 210 -19.38 12.13 -1.94
CA GLU A 210 -19.67 10.73 -2.29
C GLU A 210 -19.02 9.81 -1.25
N TYR A 211 -19.76 8.90 -0.63
CA TYR A 211 -19.19 8.04 0.43
C TYR A 211 -18.87 6.64 -0.06
N PHE A 212 -17.63 6.16 0.18
CA PHE A 212 -17.19 4.80 -0.15
C PHE A 212 -16.58 4.10 1.06
N LEU A 213 -16.63 2.76 1.05
CA LEU A 213 -15.85 1.94 1.98
C LEU A 213 -14.36 2.22 1.78
N HIS A 214 -13.68 2.61 2.86
CA HIS A 214 -12.25 2.86 2.82
C HIS A 214 -11.46 1.58 2.59
N VAL A 215 -11.91 0.48 3.22
CA VAL A 215 -11.48 -0.87 2.89
C VAL A 215 -12.36 -1.46 1.79
N ALA A 216 -11.88 -1.33 0.54
CA ALA A 216 -12.60 -1.82 -0.63
C ALA A 216 -12.53 -3.35 -0.74
N GLU A 217 -13.44 -3.93 -1.53
CA GLU A 217 -13.25 -5.31 -2.01
C GLU A 217 -12.03 -5.39 -2.92
N PRO A 218 -11.29 -6.51 -2.93
CA PRO A 218 -11.56 -7.77 -2.22
C PRO A 218 -11.00 -7.84 -0.80
N PHE A 219 -10.45 -6.74 -0.26
CA PHE A 219 -9.74 -6.75 1.01
C PHE A 219 -10.68 -6.92 2.20
N HIS A 220 -11.84 -6.27 2.15
CA HIS A 220 -12.84 -6.38 3.21
C HIS A 220 -13.31 -7.84 3.38
N ALA A 221 -13.64 -8.53 2.28
CA ALA A 221 -13.99 -9.96 2.33
C ALA A 221 -12.86 -10.80 2.94
N GLN A 222 -11.59 -10.52 2.65
CA GLN A 222 -10.45 -11.26 3.21
C GLN A 222 -10.22 -10.99 4.71
N ILE A 223 -10.54 -9.79 5.21
CA ILE A 223 -10.45 -9.49 6.66
C ILE A 223 -11.51 -10.26 7.43
N PHE A 224 -12.73 -10.32 6.91
CA PHE A 224 -13.91 -10.87 7.60
C PHE A 224 -14.39 -12.20 6.97
N ASP A 225 -13.47 -13.01 6.43
CA ASP A 225 -13.74 -14.24 5.66
C ASP A 225 -14.15 -15.45 6.52
N ASP A 226 -13.92 -15.38 7.85
CA ASP A 226 -14.02 -16.54 8.75
C ASP A 226 -15.10 -16.40 9.82
N ASN A 227 -15.56 -17.56 10.31
CA ASN A 227 -16.38 -17.66 11.53
C ASN A 227 -15.67 -17.10 12.78
N ASP A 228 -14.33 -17.06 12.79
CA ASP A 228 -13.53 -16.64 13.95
C ASP A 228 -13.40 -15.11 14.08
N PHE A 229 -13.60 -14.36 12.99
CA PHE A 229 -13.55 -12.90 12.99
C PHE A 229 -14.59 -12.33 12.01
N SER A 230 -15.87 -12.43 12.39
CA SER A 230 -16.96 -11.91 11.58
C SER A 230 -17.14 -10.40 11.74
N ILE A 231 -17.61 -9.72 10.70
CA ILE A 231 -17.92 -8.28 10.74
C ILE A 231 -19.01 -7.96 11.78
N THR A 232 -19.98 -8.85 11.96
CA THR A 232 -21.04 -8.71 12.96
C THR A 232 -20.47 -8.79 14.38
N ASP A 233 -19.56 -9.73 14.63
CA ASP A 233 -18.90 -9.83 15.93
C ASP A 233 -17.98 -8.64 16.18
N PHE A 234 -17.31 -8.13 15.16
CA PHE A 234 -16.54 -6.89 15.25
C PHE A 234 -17.41 -5.71 15.71
N PHE A 235 -18.57 -5.45 15.08
CA PHE A 235 -19.47 -4.38 15.51
C PHE A 235 -20.02 -4.60 16.92
N LYS A 236 -20.40 -5.84 17.26
CA LYS A 236 -20.88 -6.18 18.60
C LYS A 236 -19.82 -5.92 19.68
N ASN A 237 -18.57 -6.30 19.42
CA ASN A 237 -17.45 -6.09 20.33
C ASN A 237 -17.10 -4.61 20.45
N ALA A 238 -17.14 -3.84 19.36
CA ALA A 238 -16.90 -2.41 19.35
C ALA A 238 -17.85 -1.64 20.29
N LYS A 239 -19.15 -1.99 20.29
CA LYS A 239 -20.15 -1.42 21.23
C LYS A 239 -19.80 -1.69 22.69
N GLY A 240 -19.19 -2.84 22.98
CA GLY A 240 -18.77 -3.24 24.33
C GLY A 240 -17.54 -2.51 24.87
N LEU A 241 -16.84 -1.72 24.05
CA LEU A 241 -15.57 -1.07 24.38
C LEU A 241 -15.69 0.43 24.75
N GLY A 242 -16.91 0.96 24.86
CA GLY A 242 -17.14 2.37 25.23
C GLY A 242 -16.85 3.38 24.12
N ILE A 243 -16.82 2.93 22.87
CA ILE A 243 -16.79 3.76 21.65
C ILE A 243 -18.15 4.44 21.47
N ASP A 244 -18.20 5.59 20.80
CA ASP A 244 -19.47 6.24 20.44
C ASP A 244 -20.39 5.27 19.69
N GLU A 245 -21.49 4.88 20.34
CA GLU A 245 -22.47 3.94 19.79
C GLU A 245 -23.07 4.45 18.47
N ASN A 246 -23.18 5.78 18.29
CA ASN A 246 -23.69 6.34 17.04
C ASN A 246 -22.74 6.05 15.88
N LEU A 247 -21.43 6.24 16.10
CA LEU A 247 -20.41 5.90 15.09
C LEU A 247 -20.50 4.42 14.70
N VAL A 248 -20.58 3.52 15.68
CA VAL A 248 -20.67 2.08 15.41
C VAL A 248 -21.95 1.75 14.63
N ASN A 249 -23.10 2.27 15.07
CA ASN A 249 -24.39 2.01 14.44
C ASN A 249 -24.49 2.60 13.02
N ASP A 250 -23.91 3.77 12.78
CA ASP A 250 -23.87 4.44 11.47
C ASP A 250 -23.05 3.62 10.49
N VAL A 251 -21.85 3.20 10.90
CA VAL A 251 -20.95 2.37 10.09
C VAL A 251 -21.57 0.99 9.82
N GLU A 252 -22.13 0.34 10.83
CA GLU A 252 -22.81 -0.96 10.71
C GLU A 252 -23.99 -0.87 9.73
N SER A 253 -24.85 0.15 9.90
CA SER A 253 -26.00 0.39 9.03
C SER A 253 -25.56 0.67 7.59
N PHE A 254 -24.48 1.42 7.40
CA PHE A 254 -23.91 1.69 6.08
C PHE A 254 -23.41 0.41 5.43
N TYR A 255 -22.63 -0.39 6.14
CA TYR A 255 -22.07 -1.65 5.64
C TYR A 255 -23.17 -2.60 5.16
N PHE A 256 -24.18 -2.86 6.00
CA PHE A 256 -25.28 -3.77 5.65
C PHE A 256 -26.09 -3.25 4.44
N LYS A 257 -26.32 -1.94 4.35
CA LYS A 257 -26.94 -1.33 3.15
C LYS A 257 -26.13 -1.53 1.87
N VAL A 258 -24.80 -1.49 1.95
CA VAL A 258 -23.92 -1.68 0.78
C VAL A 258 -23.93 -3.14 0.32
N ILE A 259 -23.81 -4.10 1.24
CA ILE A 259 -23.76 -5.53 0.87
C ILE A 259 -25.13 -6.05 0.39
N ASP A 260 -26.25 -5.61 0.98
CA ASP A 260 -27.59 -6.01 0.54
C ASP A 260 -27.85 -5.61 -0.92
N LYS A 261 -27.27 -4.48 -1.36
CA LYS A 261 -27.39 -4.02 -2.75
C LYS A 261 -26.41 -4.70 -3.72
N LYS A 262 -25.27 -5.24 -3.26
CA LYS A 262 -24.38 -6.07 -4.08
C LYS A 262 -25.07 -7.35 -4.55
N SER A 263 -26.08 -7.82 -3.81
CA SER A 263 -26.81 -9.08 -4.09
C SER A 263 -27.62 -9.08 -5.39
N ILE A 264 -27.84 -7.93 -6.03
CA ILE A 264 -28.73 -7.86 -7.20
C ILE A 264 -27.97 -7.99 -8.53
N ASP A 265 -26.67 -7.63 -8.62
CA ASP A 265 -25.96 -7.58 -9.92
C ASP A 265 -24.42 -7.66 -9.86
N GLY A 266 -23.81 -8.22 -8.81
CA GLY A 266 -22.41 -8.70 -8.79
C GLY A 266 -21.24 -7.70 -9.03
N ASN A 267 -21.49 -6.47 -9.50
CA ASN A 267 -20.47 -5.53 -9.99
C ASN A 267 -20.79 -4.05 -9.64
N LYS A 268 -21.35 -3.78 -8.45
CA LYS A 268 -21.84 -2.43 -8.10
C LYS A 268 -21.04 -1.81 -6.95
N SER A 269 -20.29 -0.75 -7.25
CA SER A 269 -19.90 0.28 -6.28
C SER A 269 -21.12 1.15 -5.97
N LEU A 270 -21.37 1.43 -4.69
CA LEU A 270 -22.52 2.23 -4.29
C LEU A 270 -22.14 3.68 -4.03
N LEU A 271 -22.87 4.58 -4.69
CA LEU A 271 -22.85 6.01 -4.45
C LEU A 271 -24.01 6.38 -3.52
N LEU A 272 -23.71 7.15 -2.47
CA LEU A 272 -24.71 7.74 -1.58
C LEU A 272 -24.55 9.26 -1.64
N SER A 273 -25.68 9.97 -1.73
CA SER A 273 -25.75 11.43 -1.65
C SER A 273 -26.67 11.84 -0.50
N ASP A 274 -26.32 12.94 0.17
CA ASP A 274 -26.91 13.40 1.44
C ASP A 274 -28.39 13.83 1.38
N ASN A 275 -29.00 13.87 0.19
CA ASN A 275 -30.39 14.28 0.00
C ASN A 275 -31.40 13.12 0.10
N GLY A 276 -30.97 11.90 0.44
CA GLY A 276 -31.86 10.75 0.61
C GLY A 276 -32.55 10.28 -0.68
N SER A 277 -32.26 10.93 -1.81
CA SER A 277 -32.69 10.52 -3.15
C SER A 277 -31.62 9.62 -3.78
N TYR A 278 -32.04 8.41 -4.11
CA TYR A 278 -31.21 7.39 -4.74
C TYR A 278 -31.18 7.60 -6.25
N GLU A 279 -30.06 8.08 -6.80
CA GLU A 279 -29.73 7.85 -8.19
C GLU A 279 -28.51 6.94 -8.23
N GLY A 280 -28.73 5.66 -8.55
CA GLY A 280 -27.67 4.69 -8.70
C GLY A 280 -26.81 5.04 -9.91
N LEU A 281 -25.70 5.74 -9.69
CA LEU A 281 -24.72 5.97 -10.74
C LEU A 281 -23.87 4.71 -10.92
N VAL A 282 -23.97 4.13 -12.11
CA VAL A 282 -23.23 2.94 -12.53
C VAL A 282 -21.82 3.38 -12.93
N LEU A 283 -20.83 3.15 -12.09
CA LEU A 283 -19.43 3.20 -12.53
C LEU A 283 -19.11 1.88 -13.25
N LYS A 284 -19.35 1.85 -14.57
CA LYS A 284 -18.80 0.77 -15.40
C LYS A 284 -17.27 0.87 -15.36
N SER A 285 -16.63 -0.10 -14.72
CA SER A 285 -15.21 -0.39 -14.90
C SER A 285 -14.97 -0.77 -16.36
N THR A 286 -14.69 0.23 -17.20
CA THR A 286 -14.06 -0.01 -18.50
C THR A 286 -12.56 0.09 -18.25
N GLY A 287 -11.88 -1.05 -18.34
CA GLY A 287 -10.43 -1.10 -18.23
C GLY A 287 -9.80 -0.01 -19.11
N HIS A 288 -9.11 0.93 -18.46
CA HIS A 288 -8.34 2.03 -19.05
C HIS A 288 -9.02 2.86 -20.17
N ARG A 289 -9.54 4.04 -19.78
CA ARG A 289 -9.27 5.40 -20.31
C ARG A 289 -10.49 6.28 -20.07
N ASN A 290 -10.29 7.42 -19.39
CA ASN A 290 -11.20 8.57 -19.28
C ASN A 290 -12.71 8.24 -19.14
N ILE A 291 -13.20 8.26 -17.90
CA ILE A 291 -14.62 8.20 -17.60
C ILE A 291 -15.28 9.48 -18.15
N ARG A 292 -16.07 9.35 -19.22
CA ARG A 292 -17.13 10.31 -19.55
C ARG A 292 -18.46 9.70 -19.12
N PRO A 293 -19.30 10.41 -18.36
CA PRO A 293 -20.65 9.96 -18.09
C PRO A 293 -21.48 10.01 -19.37
N GLU A 294 -21.99 8.88 -19.82
CA GLU A 294 -23.09 8.82 -20.77
C GLU A 294 -24.40 8.79 -19.98
N LEU A 295 -25.19 9.85 -20.12
CA LEU A 295 -26.56 9.89 -19.64
C LEU A 295 -27.44 9.13 -20.65
N THR A 296 -28.03 8.02 -20.24
CA THR A 296 -29.12 7.40 -21.00
C THR A 296 -30.45 7.95 -20.50
N ASN A 297 -31.21 8.59 -21.41
CA ASN A 297 -32.58 9.06 -21.20
C ASN A 297 -33.56 7.90 -20.96
#